data_AF-A0A6L7KL65-F1
#
_entry.id   AF-A0A6L7KL65-F1
#
_cell.length_a   1.000
_cell.length_b   1.000
_cell.length_c   1.000
_cell.angle_alpha   90.00
_cell.angle_beta   90.00
_cell.angle_gamma   90.00
#
_symmetry.space_group_name_H-M   'P 1'
#
loop_
_entity.id
_entity.type
_entity.pdbx_description
1 polymer ?
#
loop_
_entity_poly.entity_id
_entity_poly.type
_entity_poly.pdbx_seq_one_letter_code
_entity_poly.pdbx_strand_id
1 'polypeptide(L)'
;LLLLFRGGRVNFSWLKNPERAVEFLRELEEFLVNLPVMGIAAIIHRPGYVARYAEQYEGSPWRMDKTAFSILIERSAKYARSKGRRLRVFYERAGNREDQDIVAFMENLKTEGMPFDGKNSAAYHGLAAAEFDALVLGKPNRRTKKTPMIQIADLYLYPMAKAGYDDNYKPYLALMKARRLIDSVLPPENRSLLGVKYSCFYGVDRHKRT
;
A
#
# COMPACT_ATOMS: atom_id res chain seq x y z
N LEU A 1 -7.55 -4.79 11.58
CA LEU A 1 -7.22 -6.01 12.37
C LEU A 1 -5.96 -5.84 13.22
N LEU A 2 -4.88 -5.30 12.66
CA LEU A 2 -3.60 -5.14 13.37
C LEU A 2 -3.64 -4.25 14.63
N LEU A 3 -4.42 -3.17 14.61
CA LEU A 3 -4.63 -2.32 15.79
C LEU A 3 -5.30 -3.08 16.95
N LEU A 4 -6.11 -4.11 16.64
CA LEU A 4 -6.75 -4.95 17.65
C LEU A 4 -5.74 -5.93 18.26
N PHE A 5 -4.87 -6.53 17.43
CA PHE A 5 -3.78 -7.41 17.89
C PHE A 5 -2.82 -6.67 18.84
N ARG A 6 -2.37 -5.48 18.45
CA ARG A 6 -1.38 -4.72 19.24
C ARG A 6 -1.93 -4.16 20.54
N GLY A 7 -3.22 -3.84 20.59
CA GLY A 7 -3.86 -3.31 21.80
C GLY A 7 -4.44 -4.38 22.72
N GLY A 8 -4.36 -5.67 22.36
CA GLY A 8 -5.04 -6.76 23.08
C GLY A 8 -6.52 -6.45 23.32
N ARG A 9 -7.20 -5.88 22.31
CA ARG A 9 -8.56 -5.35 22.47
C ARG A 9 -9.61 -6.40 22.12
N VAL A 10 -10.73 -6.38 22.85
CA VAL A 10 -11.91 -7.22 22.62
C VAL A 10 -11.51 -8.71 22.56
N ASN A 11 -11.68 -9.37 21.41
CA ASN A 11 -11.42 -10.79 21.19
C ASN A 11 -9.93 -11.18 21.23
N PHE A 12 -9.04 -10.20 21.39
CA PHE A 12 -7.60 -10.39 21.46
C PHE A 12 -7.02 -10.08 22.84
N SER A 13 -7.86 -9.97 23.88
CA SER A 13 -7.42 -9.73 25.26
C SER A 13 -6.43 -10.80 25.77
N TRP A 14 -6.53 -12.02 25.26
CA TRP A 14 -5.61 -13.12 25.56
C TRP A 14 -4.17 -12.87 25.09
N LEU A 15 -3.94 -11.96 24.12
CA LEU A 15 -2.59 -11.52 23.73
C LEU A 15 -1.89 -10.67 24.80
N LYS A 16 -2.58 -10.32 25.90
CA LYS A 16 -1.92 -9.74 27.07
C LYS A 16 -1.06 -10.77 27.82
N ASN A 17 -1.28 -12.07 27.60
CA ASN A 17 -0.38 -13.12 28.07
C ASN A 17 0.85 -13.16 27.14
N PRO A 18 2.08 -12.89 27.64
CA PRO A 18 3.27 -12.80 26.81
C PRO A 18 3.62 -14.10 26.07
N GLU A 19 3.44 -15.26 26.70
CA GLU A 19 3.76 -16.56 26.10
C GLU A 19 2.85 -16.84 24.91
N ARG A 20 1.54 -16.66 25.10
CA ARG A 20 0.54 -16.80 24.02
C ARG A 20 0.76 -15.78 22.91
N ALA A 21 1.17 -14.56 23.25
CA ALA A 21 1.48 -13.54 22.27
C ALA A 21 2.70 -13.91 21.41
N VAL A 22 3.77 -14.42 22.03
CA VAL A 22 4.98 -14.86 21.32
C VAL A 22 4.65 -16.01 20.37
N GLU A 23 3.93 -17.02 20.86
CA GLU A 23 3.51 -18.17 20.05
C GLU A 23 2.64 -17.73 18.86
N PHE A 24 1.58 -16.97 19.13
CA PHE A 24 0.68 -16.50 18.08
C PHE A 24 1.37 -15.61 17.05
N LEU A 25 2.25 -14.69 17.48
CA LEU A 25 2.95 -13.80 16.54
C LEU A 25 3.93 -14.58 15.66
N ARG A 26 4.56 -15.64 16.19
CA ARG A 26 5.41 -16.55 15.41
C ARG A 26 4.60 -17.30 14.37
N GLU A 27 3.48 -17.91 14.77
CA GLU A 27 2.59 -18.62 13.84
C GLU A 27 1.97 -17.69 12.80
N LEU A 28 1.63 -16.47 13.19
CA LEU A 28 1.13 -15.46 12.27
C LEU A 28 2.19 -15.06 11.25
N GLU A 29 3.44 -14.85 11.67
CA GLU A 29 4.54 -14.59 10.75
C GLU A 29 4.72 -15.75 9.77
N GLU A 30 4.77 -16.99 10.27
CA GLU A 30 4.89 -18.21 9.46
C GLU A 30 3.74 -18.34 8.45
N PHE A 31 2.51 -18.09 8.89
CA PHE A 31 1.35 -18.04 8.02
C PHE A 31 1.53 -16.99 6.91
N LEU A 32 1.88 -15.76 7.27
CA LEU A 32 2.02 -14.67 6.32
C LEU A 32 3.13 -14.91 5.29
N VAL A 33 4.29 -15.45 5.69
CA VAL A 33 5.41 -15.70 4.77
C VAL A 33 5.15 -16.87 3.80
N ASN A 34 4.23 -17.77 4.14
CA ASN A 34 3.86 -18.91 3.31
C ASN A 34 2.69 -18.63 2.36
N LEU A 35 1.96 -17.52 2.52
CA LEU A 35 0.87 -17.17 1.61
C LEU A 35 1.40 -16.87 0.19
N PRO A 36 0.72 -17.35 -0.88
CA PRO A 36 1.10 -17.08 -2.26
C PRO A 36 0.64 -15.69 -2.72
N VAL A 37 0.87 -14.66 -1.89
CA VAL A 37 0.50 -13.27 -2.15
C VAL A 37 1.74 -12.40 -2.23
N MET A 38 1.57 -11.20 -2.80
CA MET A 38 2.63 -10.21 -2.94
C MET A 38 2.14 -8.86 -2.45
N GLY A 39 2.83 -8.29 -1.46
CA GLY A 39 2.58 -6.96 -0.94
C GLY A 39 3.17 -5.88 -1.84
N ILE A 40 2.37 -4.87 -2.13
CA ILE A 40 2.76 -3.62 -2.77
C ILE A 40 2.01 -2.49 -2.07
N ALA A 41 2.66 -1.35 -1.87
CA ALA A 41 2.06 -0.22 -1.20
C ALA A 41 2.55 1.13 -1.73
N ALA A 42 1.73 2.15 -1.54
CA ALA A 42 2.11 3.55 -1.60
C ALA A 42 1.92 4.15 -0.21
N ILE A 43 3.03 4.51 0.44
CA ILE A 43 3.09 5.00 1.82
C ILE A 43 3.42 6.49 1.78
N ILE A 44 2.61 7.30 2.43
CA ILE A 44 2.81 8.74 2.55
C ILE A 44 3.11 9.09 4.00
N HIS A 45 4.25 9.74 4.24
CA HIS A 45 4.53 10.34 5.55
C HIS A 45 3.71 11.62 5.68
N ARG A 46 2.59 11.54 6.41
CA ARG A 46 1.61 12.64 6.53
C ARG A 46 2.22 13.95 7.02
N PRO A 47 3.07 14.00 8.08
CA PRO A 47 3.71 15.26 8.49
C PRO A 47 4.52 15.91 7.37
N GLY A 48 5.36 15.13 6.67
CA GLY A 48 6.12 15.63 5.53
C GLY A 48 5.25 16.05 4.35
N TYR A 49 4.14 15.35 4.09
CA TYR A 49 3.18 15.74 3.06
C TYR A 49 2.53 17.08 3.38
N VAL A 50 2.06 17.27 4.62
CA VAL A 50 1.48 18.53 5.06
C VAL A 50 2.50 19.65 4.98
N ALA A 51 3.72 19.45 5.50
CA ALA A 51 4.79 20.44 5.43
C ALA A 51 5.11 20.87 3.99
N ARG A 52 5.01 19.94 3.02
CA ARG A 52 5.28 20.21 1.61
C ARG A 52 4.14 20.89 0.86
N TYR A 53 2.89 20.55 1.19
CA TYR A 53 1.74 20.86 0.35
C TYR A 53 0.64 21.69 1.02
N ALA A 54 0.81 22.09 2.28
CA ALA A 54 -0.18 22.88 3.02
C ALA A 54 -0.58 24.16 2.27
N GLU A 55 0.42 24.90 1.74
CA GLU A 55 0.20 26.14 0.98
C GLU A 55 -0.44 25.89 -0.39
N GLN A 56 -0.07 24.80 -1.07
CA GLN A 56 -0.56 24.51 -2.42
C GLN A 56 -2.04 24.06 -2.45
N TYR A 57 -2.52 23.44 -1.37
CA TYR A 57 -3.86 22.83 -1.34
C TYR A 57 -4.78 23.44 -0.30
N GLU A 58 -4.48 24.64 0.20
CA GLU A 58 -5.29 25.36 1.21
C GLU A 58 -5.69 24.46 2.39
N GLY A 59 -4.75 23.60 2.82
CA GLY A 59 -5.00 22.65 3.91
C GLY A 59 -5.91 21.47 3.59
N SER A 60 -6.28 21.19 2.33
CA SER A 60 -7.09 20.04 1.93
C SER A 60 -6.27 18.74 1.87
N PRO A 61 -6.38 17.83 2.87
CA PRO A 61 -5.65 16.56 2.88
C PRO A 61 -6.12 15.59 1.77
N TRP A 62 -7.25 15.88 1.11
CA TRP A 62 -7.95 15.00 0.17
C TRP A 62 -7.13 14.60 -1.07
N ARG A 63 -6.10 15.37 -1.45
CA ARG A 63 -5.22 14.96 -2.56
C ARG A 63 -4.25 13.85 -2.20
N MET A 64 -4.06 13.57 -0.90
CA MET A 64 -3.15 12.52 -0.43
C MET A 64 -3.64 11.13 -0.83
N ASP A 65 -4.93 10.83 -0.61
CA ASP A 65 -5.49 9.51 -0.87
C ASP A 65 -5.60 9.23 -2.37
N LYS A 66 -5.98 10.24 -3.17
CA LYS A 66 -5.93 10.17 -4.64
C LYS A 66 -4.51 9.87 -5.12
N THR A 67 -3.51 10.56 -4.57
CA THR A 67 -2.08 10.35 -4.90
C THR A 67 -1.63 8.92 -4.57
N ALA A 68 -1.91 8.44 -3.36
CA ALA A 68 -1.55 7.09 -2.93
C ALA A 68 -2.23 6.04 -3.82
N PHE A 69 -3.53 6.21 -4.09
CA PHE A 69 -4.31 5.32 -4.93
C PHE A 69 -3.76 5.26 -6.36
N SER A 70 -3.56 6.41 -7.02
CA SER A 70 -3.05 6.46 -8.39
C SER A 70 -1.69 5.79 -8.53
N ILE A 71 -0.76 6.04 -7.61
CA ILE A 71 0.56 5.39 -7.62
C ILE A 71 0.43 3.88 -7.42
N LEU A 72 -0.38 3.45 -6.46
CA LEU A 72 -0.56 2.03 -6.15
C LEU A 72 -1.14 1.27 -7.35
N ILE A 73 -2.19 1.81 -7.96
CA ILE A 73 -2.83 1.19 -9.14
C ILE A 73 -1.86 1.14 -10.30
N GLU A 74 -1.15 2.23 -10.59
CA GLU A 74 -0.19 2.27 -11.69
C GLU A 74 0.90 1.21 -11.56
N ARG A 75 1.57 1.16 -10.40
CA ARG A 75 2.65 0.20 -10.16
C ARG A 75 2.15 -1.24 -10.21
N SER A 76 0.97 -1.49 -9.63
CA SER A 76 0.32 -2.80 -9.67
C SER A 76 -0.03 -3.21 -11.10
N ALA A 77 -0.56 -2.29 -11.92
CA ALA A 77 -0.91 -2.54 -13.31
C ALA A 77 0.33 -2.78 -14.18
N LYS A 78 1.38 -1.96 -14.03
CA LYS A 78 2.68 -2.15 -14.69
C LYS A 78 3.29 -3.51 -14.33
N TYR A 79 3.24 -3.90 -13.06
CA TYR A 79 3.70 -5.22 -12.64
C TYR A 79 2.85 -6.35 -13.21
N ALA A 80 1.52 -6.25 -13.18
CA ALA A 80 0.63 -7.23 -13.81
C ALA A 80 0.94 -7.40 -15.31
N ARG A 81 1.12 -6.29 -16.03
CA ARG A 81 1.55 -6.28 -17.44
C ARG A 81 2.85 -7.04 -17.66
N SER A 82 3.86 -6.82 -16.81
CA SER A 82 5.15 -7.53 -16.88
C SER A 82 5.03 -9.06 -16.72
N LYS A 83 3.89 -9.53 -16.18
CA LYS A 83 3.56 -10.95 -16.01
C LYS A 83 2.55 -11.46 -17.06
N GLY A 84 2.25 -10.67 -18.09
CA GLY A 84 1.23 -11.01 -19.09
C GLY A 84 -0.19 -11.05 -18.53
N ARG A 85 -0.47 -10.28 -17.46
CA ARG A 85 -1.74 -10.30 -16.73
C ARG A 85 -2.40 -8.92 -16.74
N ARG A 86 -3.70 -8.92 -16.41
CA ARG A 86 -4.50 -7.72 -16.13
C ARG A 86 -4.84 -7.64 -14.66
N LEU A 87 -5.10 -6.42 -14.17
CA LEU A 87 -5.35 -6.13 -12.76
C LEU A 87 -6.86 -6.05 -12.50
N ARG A 88 -7.37 -6.80 -11.52
CA ARG A 88 -8.70 -6.58 -10.95
C ARG A 88 -8.54 -5.99 -9.56
N VAL A 89 -9.26 -4.90 -9.29
CA VAL A 89 -9.15 -4.18 -8.02
C VAL A 89 -10.31 -4.52 -7.10
N PHE A 90 -9.98 -4.82 -5.85
CA PHE A 90 -10.91 -4.99 -4.74
C PHE A 90 -10.52 -4.03 -3.62
N TYR A 91 -11.48 -3.48 -2.90
CA TYR A 91 -11.21 -2.57 -1.78
C TYR A 91 -12.11 -2.89 -0.58
N GLU A 92 -11.64 -2.52 0.61
CA GLU A 92 -12.43 -2.60 1.84
C GLU A 92 -13.45 -1.46 1.88
N ARG A 93 -14.71 -1.80 2.12
CA ARG A 93 -15.77 -0.84 2.42
C ARG A 93 -15.36 0.01 3.61
N ALA A 94 -15.31 1.32 3.41
CA ALA A 94 -15.12 2.29 4.47
C ALA A 94 -16.47 2.99 4.73
N GLY A 95 -16.65 4.20 4.23
CA GLY A 95 -17.91 4.96 4.24
C GLY A 95 -18.40 5.26 2.83
N ASN A 96 -19.64 5.77 2.73
CA ASN A 96 -20.27 6.02 1.43
C ASN A 96 -19.47 7.01 0.56
N ARG A 97 -18.90 8.04 1.19
CA ARG A 97 -18.10 9.05 0.50
C ARG A 97 -16.78 8.46 0.02
N GLU A 98 -16.03 7.81 0.92
CA GLU A 98 -14.75 7.20 0.62
C GLU A 98 -14.88 6.10 -0.46
N ASP A 99 -15.95 5.31 -0.40
CA ASP A 99 -16.27 4.29 -1.42
C ASP A 99 -16.51 4.94 -2.80
N GLN A 100 -17.23 6.07 -2.85
CA GLN A 100 -17.47 6.84 -4.08
C GLN A 100 -16.16 7.42 -4.63
N ASP A 101 -15.32 7.97 -3.76
CA ASP A 101 -14.04 8.56 -4.15
C ASP A 101 -13.09 7.52 -4.75
N ILE A 102 -13.01 6.31 -4.19
CA ILE A 102 -12.22 5.20 -4.77
C ILE A 102 -12.67 4.87 -6.20
N VAL A 103 -13.99 4.84 -6.44
CA VAL A 103 -14.53 4.60 -7.78
C VAL A 103 -14.19 5.76 -8.71
N ALA A 104 -14.39 6.99 -8.28
CA ALA A 104 -14.07 8.20 -9.05
C ALA A 104 -12.56 8.29 -9.36
N PHE A 105 -11.67 7.90 -8.44
CA PHE A 105 -10.23 7.87 -8.70
C PHE A 105 -9.88 6.89 -9.80
N MET A 106 -10.49 5.70 -9.82
CA MET A 106 -10.28 4.73 -10.90
C MET A 106 -10.83 5.23 -12.23
N GLU A 107 -12.02 5.84 -12.23
CA GLU A 107 -12.61 6.43 -13.44
C GLU A 107 -11.70 7.52 -14.02
N ASN A 108 -11.20 8.44 -13.17
CA ASN A 108 -10.24 9.47 -13.58
C ASN A 108 -8.97 8.87 -14.20
N LEU A 109 -8.43 7.78 -13.65
CA LEU A 109 -7.26 7.11 -14.25
C LEU A 109 -7.56 6.56 -15.65
N LYS A 110 -8.77 6.05 -15.87
CA LYS A 110 -9.18 5.47 -17.16
C LYS A 110 -9.58 6.52 -18.20
N THR A 111 -9.93 7.74 -17.78
CA THR A 111 -10.31 8.83 -18.70
C THR A 111 -9.17 9.80 -18.94
N GLU A 112 -8.41 10.16 -17.91
CA GLU A 112 -7.38 11.21 -17.95
C GLU A 112 -5.95 10.65 -17.88
N GLY A 113 -5.77 9.41 -17.39
CA GLY A 113 -4.45 8.83 -17.15
C GLY A 113 -3.87 9.25 -15.79
N MET A 114 -2.54 9.21 -15.68
CA MET A 114 -1.87 9.60 -14.43
C MET A 114 -2.05 11.09 -14.11
N PRO A 115 -2.47 11.47 -12.88
CA PRO A 115 -2.80 12.85 -12.52
C PRO A 115 -1.57 13.72 -12.17
N PHE A 116 -0.35 13.28 -12.50
CA PHE A 116 0.88 13.99 -12.15
C PHE A 116 1.44 14.74 -13.36
N ASP A 117 1.92 15.96 -13.12
CA ASP A 117 2.50 16.80 -14.16
C ASP A 117 3.65 16.08 -14.87
N GLY A 118 3.50 15.93 -16.19
CA GLY A 118 4.47 15.30 -17.07
C GLY A 118 5.84 15.99 -17.04
N LYS A 119 5.92 17.30 -16.71
CA LYS A 119 7.21 18.00 -16.62
C LYS A 119 8.07 17.54 -15.44
N ASN A 120 7.47 17.27 -14.29
CA ASN A 120 8.18 16.80 -13.08
C ASN A 120 8.20 15.26 -12.96
N SER A 121 7.36 14.56 -13.73
CA SER A 121 7.16 13.11 -13.64
C SER A 121 7.52 12.35 -14.91
N ALA A 122 8.06 13.03 -15.94
CA ALA A 122 8.47 12.44 -17.23
C ALA A 122 9.32 11.17 -17.08
N ALA A 123 10.21 11.16 -16.09
CA ALA A 123 11.09 10.02 -15.80
C ALA A 123 10.35 8.73 -15.40
N TYR A 124 9.09 8.82 -14.97
CA TYR A 124 8.31 7.68 -14.50
C TYR A 124 7.47 6.99 -15.59
N HIS A 125 7.42 7.56 -16.80
CA HIS A 125 6.60 7.08 -17.92
C HIS A 125 5.19 6.67 -17.48
N GLY A 126 4.41 7.66 -17.04
CA GLY A 126 3.06 7.49 -16.53
C GLY A 126 2.18 6.67 -17.49
N LEU A 127 1.37 5.73 -16.98
CA LEU A 127 0.37 5.07 -17.82
C LEU A 127 -0.64 6.09 -18.35
N ALA A 128 -0.91 6.02 -19.65
CA ALA A 128 -1.99 6.78 -20.28
C ALA A 128 -3.37 6.19 -19.95
N ALA A 129 -4.43 6.98 -20.14
CA ALA A 129 -5.82 6.57 -19.95
C ALA A 129 -6.16 5.24 -20.66
N ALA A 130 -5.78 5.11 -21.94
CA ALA A 130 -6.00 3.90 -22.73
C ALA A 130 -5.25 2.68 -22.18
N GLU A 131 -4.05 2.88 -21.62
CA GLU A 131 -3.31 1.79 -20.97
C GLU A 131 -3.99 1.35 -19.67
N PHE A 132 -4.49 2.30 -18.87
CA PHE A 132 -5.27 1.96 -17.68
C PHE A 132 -6.54 1.19 -18.03
N ASP A 133 -7.25 1.60 -19.08
CA ASP A 133 -8.48 0.91 -19.46
C ASP A 133 -8.22 -0.53 -19.93
N ALA A 134 -7.15 -0.73 -20.71
CA ALA A 134 -6.74 -2.06 -21.17
C ALA A 134 -6.21 -2.97 -20.04
N LEU A 135 -5.45 -2.42 -19.09
CA LEU A 135 -4.78 -3.18 -18.04
C LEU A 135 -5.65 -3.42 -16.80
N VAL A 136 -6.55 -2.50 -16.46
CA VAL A 136 -7.37 -2.56 -15.24
C VAL A 136 -8.80 -2.96 -15.57
N LEU A 137 -9.22 -4.10 -15.03
CA LEU A 137 -10.49 -4.74 -15.31
C LEU A 137 -11.65 -4.06 -14.58
N GLY A 138 -12.56 -3.46 -15.35
CA GLY A 138 -13.82 -2.93 -14.86
C GLY A 138 -13.65 -1.86 -13.77
N LYS A 139 -14.68 -1.71 -12.95
CA LYS A 139 -14.66 -0.83 -11.76
C LYS A 139 -14.12 -1.57 -10.53
N PRO A 140 -13.55 -0.88 -9.53
CA PRO A 140 -13.11 -1.50 -8.28
C PRO A 140 -14.28 -2.17 -7.55
N ASN A 141 -14.04 -3.38 -7.03
CA ASN A 141 -15.07 -4.21 -6.42
C ASN A 141 -15.03 -4.06 -4.90
N ARG A 142 -16.11 -3.53 -4.32
CA ARG A 142 -16.24 -3.37 -2.88
C ARG A 142 -16.34 -4.71 -2.16
N ARG A 143 -15.60 -4.86 -1.06
CA ARG A 143 -15.64 -6.01 -0.15
C ARG A 143 -15.79 -5.52 1.29
N THR A 144 -16.19 -6.40 2.20
CA THR A 144 -16.25 -6.06 3.64
C THR A 144 -15.06 -6.68 4.37
N LYS A 145 -14.81 -6.25 5.62
CA LYS A 145 -13.76 -6.86 6.46
C LYS A 145 -13.96 -8.35 6.75
N LYS A 146 -15.15 -8.89 6.48
CA LYS A 146 -15.43 -10.34 6.53
C LYS A 146 -14.69 -11.12 5.44
N THR A 147 -14.23 -10.46 4.35
CA THR A 147 -13.43 -11.11 3.31
C THR A 147 -12.00 -11.37 3.82
N PRO A 148 -11.52 -12.62 3.89
CA PRO A 148 -10.20 -12.94 4.46
C PRO A 148 -9.04 -12.18 3.80
N MET A 149 -9.10 -11.99 2.49
CA MET A 149 -8.02 -11.28 1.77
C MET A 149 -7.91 -9.80 2.13
N ILE A 150 -9.01 -9.15 2.51
CA ILE A 150 -8.97 -7.77 3.03
C ILE A 150 -8.27 -7.72 4.39
N GLN A 151 -8.42 -8.75 5.22
CA GLN A 151 -7.72 -8.83 6.50
C GLN A 151 -6.22 -9.09 6.32
N ILE A 152 -5.85 -9.95 5.38
CA ILE A 152 -4.44 -10.22 5.04
C ILE A 152 -3.75 -8.97 4.46
N ALA A 153 -4.47 -8.17 3.66
CA ALA A 153 -3.94 -6.91 3.15
C ALA A 153 -3.51 -5.95 4.28
N ASP A 154 -4.30 -5.80 5.36
CA ASP A 154 -3.91 -5.01 6.55
C ASP A 154 -2.59 -5.50 7.16
N LEU A 155 -2.43 -6.83 7.24
CA LEU A 155 -1.30 -7.46 7.88
C LEU A 155 -0.01 -7.27 7.11
N TYR A 156 -0.10 -7.18 5.78
CA TYR A 156 1.02 -6.84 4.90
C TYR A 156 1.30 -5.33 4.87
N LEU A 157 0.25 -4.50 4.92
CA LEU A 157 0.36 -3.04 4.81
C LEU A 157 1.24 -2.45 5.92
N TYR A 158 1.05 -2.90 7.16
CA TYR A 158 1.74 -2.28 8.28
C TYR A 158 3.26 -2.50 8.30
N PRO A 159 3.80 -3.72 8.10
CA PRO A 159 5.25 -3.88 7.95
C PRO A 159 5.84 -2.97 6.87
N MET A 160 5.17 -2.84 5.71
CA MET A 160 5.60 -1.90 4.66
C MET A 160 5.55 -0.44 5.13
N ALA A 161 4.50 -0.03 5.86
CA ALA A 161 4.40 1.32 6.39
C ALA A 161 5.48 1.62 7.45
N LYS A 162 5.71 0.69 8.39
CA LYS A 162 6.71 0.81 9.46
C LYS A 162 8.13 0.85 8.90
N ALA A 163 8.41 0.12 7.82
CA ALA A 163 9.70 0.16 7.12
C ALA A 163 10.07 1.54 6.56
N GLY A 164 9.11 2.45 6.39
CA GLY A 164 9.40 3.84 6.06
C GLY A 164 10.11 4.61 7.18
N TYR A 165 9.98 4.13 8.42
CA TYR A 165 10.54 4.72 9.65
C TYR A 165 11.59 3.84 10.33
N ASP A 166 11.54 2.52 10.13
CA ASP A 166 12.46 1.54 10.69
C ASP A 166 12.67 0.42 9.66
N ASP A 167 13.73 0.54 8.86
CA ASP A 167 14.05 -0.45 7.83
C ASP A 167 14.52 -1.80 8.39
N ASN A 168 14.82 -1.86 9.69
CA ASN A 168 15.16 -3.07 10.43
C ASN A 168 13.94 -3.73 11.09
N TYR A 169 12.73 -3.25 10.80
CA TYR A 169 11.52 -3.82 11.37
C TYR A 169 11.37 -5.30 10.99
N LYS A 170 11.51 -6.21 11.97
CA LYS A 170 11.61 -7.66 11.75
C LYS A 170 10.52 -8.25 10.82
N PRO A 171 9.22 -7.93 10.98
CA PRO A 171 8.20 -8.45 10.07
C PRO A 171 8.37 -7.99 8.61
N TYR A 172 8.88 -6.79 8.38
CA TYR A 172 9.19 -6.32 7.03
C TYR A 172 10.33 -7.13 6.43
N LEU A 173 11.41 -7.34 7.18
CA LEU A 173 12.56 -8.16 6.76
C LEU A 173 12.16 -9.62 6.50
N ALA A 174 11.28 -10.20 7.33
CA ALA A 174 10.77 -11.55 7.14
C ALA A 174 9.99 -11.67 5.81
N LEU A 175 9.09 -10.73 5.53
CA LEU A 175 8.34 -10.70 4.26
C LEU A 175 9.27 -10.46 3.05
N MET A 176 10.28 -9.61 3.17
CA MET A 176 11.29 -9.40 2.13
C MET A 176 12.08 -10.69 1.85
N LYS A 177 12.58 -11.35 2.90
CA LYS A 177 13.36 -12.60 2.79
C LYS A 177 12.52 -13.71 2.16
N ALA A 178 11.25 -13.81 2.53
CA ALA A 178 10.30 -14.80 1.98
C ALA A 178 9.78 -14.46 0.57
N ARG A 179 10.31 -13.40 -0.05
CA ARG A 179 9.90 -12.90 -1.37
C ARG A 179 8.41 -12.52 -1.49
N ARG A 180 7.84 -12.00 -0.40
CA ARG A 180 6.43 -11.64 -0.27
C ARG A 180 6.13 -10.17 -0.50
N LEU A 181 7.15 -9.33 -0.70
CA LEU A 181 6.97 -7.92 -1.06
C LEU A 181 7.49 -7.66 -2.47
N ILE A 182 6.87 -6.74 -3.20
CA ILE A 182 7.23 -6.44 -4.59
C ILE A 182 8.73 -6.10 -4.75
N ASP A 183 9.34 -5.40 -3.79
CA ASP A 183 10.75 -4.99 -3.84
C ASP A 183 11.72 -6.18 -3.81
N SER A 184 11.30 -7.31 -3.25
CA SER A 184 12.09 -8.55 -3.16
C SER A 184 12.10 -9.37 -4.46
N VAL A 185 11.22 -9.06 -5.41
CA VAL A 185 11.13 -9.77 -6.70
C VAL A 185 11.51 -8.88 -7.89
N LEU A 186 11.62 -7.58 -7.68
CA LEU A 186 12.08 -6.63 -8.68
C LEU A 186 13.61 -6.51 -8.66
N PRO A 187 14.24 -6.39 -9.84
CA PRO A 187 15.62 -5.91 -9.93
C PRO A 187 15.79 -4.54 -9.25
N PRO A 188 16.92 -4.26 -8.58
CA PRO A 188 17.15 -3.02 -7.84
C PRO A 188 16.83 -1.74 -8.64
N GLU A 189 17.22 -1.70 -9.91
CA GLU A 189 17.00 -0.61 -10.85
C GLU A 189 15.52 -0.29 -11.09
N ASN A 190 14.64 -1.29 -10.95
CA ASN A 190 13.20 -1.14 -11.18
C ASN A 190 12.42 -0.76 -9.92
N ARG A 191 13.03 -0.85 -8.72
CA ARG A 191 12.32 -0.61 -7.44
C ARG A 191 11.83 0.82 -7.31
N SER A 192 12.60 1.79 -7.78
CA SER A 192 12.23 3.21 -7.74
C SER A 192 10.94 3.50 -8.53
N LEU A 193 10.69 2.72 -9.60
CA LEU A 193 9.56 2.88 -10.51
C LEU A 193 8.37 1.97 -10.16
N LEU A 194 8.62 0.71 -9.83
CA LEU A 194 7.61 -0.36 -9.70
C LEU A 194 7.43 -0.89 -8.28
N GLY A 195 8.33 -0.57 -7.37
CA GLY A 195 8.37 -1.10 -6.01
C GLY A 195 7.38 -0.47 -5.04
N VAL A 196 7.61 -0.62 -3.74
CA VAL A 196 6.89 0.15 -2.71
C VAL A 196 7.26 1.64 -2.84
N LYS A 197 6.25 2.52 -2.89
CA LYS A 197 6.50 3.97 -2.91
C LYS A 197 6.48 4.53 -1.50
N TYR A 198 7.56 5.19 -1.10
CA TYR A 198 7.61 6.04 0.09
C TYR A 198 7.64 7.51 -0.36
N SER A 199 6.62 8.27 0.03
CA SER A 199 6.48 9.69 -0.34
C SER A 199 6.56 10.59 0.89
N CYS A 200 7.27 11.71 0.74
CA CYS A 200 7.43 12.76 1.76
C CYS A 200 8.15 12.32 3.05
N PHE A 201 9.01 11.30 2.99
CA PHE A 201 9.86 10.85 4.11
C PHE A 201 11.15 11.67 4.26
N TYR A 202 11.19 12.91 3.76
CA TYR A 202 12.37 13.78 3.87
C TYR A 202 12.65 14.07 5.36
N GLY A 203 13.90 13.89 5.79
CA GLY A 203 14.31 14.12 7.18
C GLY A 203 13.84 13.05 8.19
N VAL A 204 13.21 11.96 7.73
CA VAL A 204 12.91 10.81 8.60
C VAL A 204 14.18 9.97 8.75
N ASP A 205 14.72 9.93 9.96
CA ASP A 205 15.81 9.02 10.33
C ASP A 205 15.27 7.60 10.51
N ARG A 206 15.61 6.72 9.57
CA ARG A 206 15.12 5.34 9.52
C ARG A 206 15.76 4.41 10.55
N HIS A 207 16.71 4.89 11.34
CA HIS A 207 17.41 4.09 12.34
C HIS A 207 17.06 4.47 13.78
N LYS A 208 16.23 5.50 13.98
CA LYS A 208 15.67 5.79 15.30
C LYS A 208 14.60 4.76 15.64
N ARG A 209 14.92 3.84 16.56
CA ARG A 209 13.94 2.98 17.22
C ARG A 209 12.90 3.87 17.92
N THR A 210 11.75 4.08 17.28
CA THR A 210 10.52 4.58 17.93
C THR A 210 9.75 3.42 18.52
#